data_AF-A0A8E0RP83-F1
#
_entry.id   AF-A0A8E0RP83-F1
#
_cell.length_a   1.000
_cell.length_b   1.000
_cell.length_c   1.000
_cell.angle_alpha   90.00
_cell.angle_beta   90.00
_cell.angle_gamma   90.00
#
_symmetry.space_group_name_H-M   'P 1'
#
loop_
_entity.id
_entity.type
_entity.pdbx_description
1 polymer ?
#
loop_
_entity_poly.entity_id
_entity_poly.type
_entity_poly.pdbx_seq_one_letter_code
_entity_poly.pdbx_strand_id
1 'polypeptide(L)'
;MRVDPCANVKCRLGEWCNRGKCECQDSCPSEWDNYDRQLCVDGTTYRHECDLWRNQCYCRTGDQRCGGEAFNNHRANDESVIKYFDECRDLSGLCDWEQQADTFALRLGMWFQELLRQKWSSGSGYPDDESLLRPMDSKARAATTKLMSQTSTEKVNGGVISYWFCEMDRRNKGSLDQRDLSLLYQVLLPSNSCLESFINRCSSSGSISFDQWHNCFEVPQEERIECSRFK
;
A
#
# COMPACT_ATOMS: atom_id res chain seq x y z
N MET A 1 40.47 -18.96 15.08
CA MET A 1 39.11 -18.87 14.52
C MET A 1 39.12 -17.79 13.46
N ARG A 2 38.75 -18.09 12.21
CA ARG A 2 38.52 -17.04 11.20
C ARG A 2 37.19 -16.38 11.55
N VAL A 3 37.22 -15.10 11.90
CA VAL A 3 36.00 -14.31 12.09
C VAL A 3 35.33 -14.21 10.72
N ASP A 4 34.05 -14.60 10.66
CA ASP A 4 33.25 -14.39 9.46
C ASP A 4 33.13 -12.87 9.20
N PRO A 5 33.65 -12.35 8.08
CA PRO A 5 33.60 -10.91 7.78
C PRO A 5 32.17 -10.39 7.60
N CYS A 6 31.18 -11.28 7.42
CA CYS A 6 29.77 -10.93 7.24
C CYS A 6 28.93 -11.02 8.52
N ALA A 7 29.48 -11.52 9.63
CA ALA A 7 28.71 -11.81 10.85
C ALA A 7 27.91 -10.61 11.40
N ASN A 8 28.37 -9.37 11.18
CA ASN A 8 27.71 -8.15 11.66
C ASN A 8 27.34 -7.17 10.54
N VAL A 9 27.40 -7.60 9.27
CA VAL A 9 27.10 -6.73 8.13
C VAL A 9 25.61 -6.82 7.80
N LYS A 10 24.90 -5.69 7.88
CA LYS A 10 23.48 -5.58 7.51
C LYS A 10 23.37 -4.98 6.11
N CYS A 11 23.11 -5.83 5.12
CA CYS A 11 22.86 -5.41 3.75
C CYS A 11 21.40 -5.02 3.52
N ARG A 12 21.15 -4.21 2.49
CA ARG A 12 19.78 -3.83 2.10
C ARG A 12 19.10 -5.00 1.39
N LEU A 13 17.78 -4.89 1.20
CA LEU A 13 17.05 -5.82 0.33
C LEU A 13 17.69 -5.81 -1.08
N GLY A 14 17.80 -7.00 -1.68
CA GLY A 14 18.45 -7.19 -2.98
C GLY A 14 19.97 -7.24 -2.94
N GLU A 15 20.58 -7.08 -1.76
CA GLU A 15 22.01 -7.23 -1.53
C GLU A 15 22.32 -8.50 -0.71
N TRP A 16 23.55 -8.98 -0.80
CA TRP A 16 24.11 -10.02 0.05
C TRP A 16 25.51 -9.62 0.50
N CYS A 17 25.95 -10.15 1.63
CA CYS A 17 27.30 -9.87 2.12
C CYS A 17 28.32 -10.81 1.46
N ASN A 18 29.28 -10.21 0.74
CA ASN A 18 30.45 -10.88 0.19
C ASN A 18 31.72 -10.28 0.80
N ARG A 19 32.48 -11.10 1.55
CA ARG A 19 33.75 -10.68 2.19
C ARG A 19 33.65 -9.38 3.01
N GLY A 20 32.52 -9.18 3.70
CA GLY A 20 32.26 -8.02 4.55
C GLY A 20 31.73 -6.78 3.81
N LYS A 21 31.40 -6.90 2.53
CA LYS A 21 30.78 -5.83 1.73
C LYS A 21 29.44 -6.27 1.19
N CYS A 22 28.49 -5.35 1.09
CA CYS A 22 27.20 -5.62 0.47
C CYS A 22 27.31 -5.47 -1.05
N GLU A 23 26.94 -6.51 -1.76
CA GLU A 23 26.93 -6.58 -3.22
C GLU A 23 25.52 -6.97 -3.68
N CYS A 24 25.11 -6.54 -4.87
CA CYS A 24 23.80 -6.93 -5.40
C CYS A 24 23.73 -8.45 -5.63
N GLN A 25 22.60 -9.06 -5.29
CA GLN A 25 22.39 -10.51 -5.46
C GLN A 25 22.35 -10.88 -6.94
N ASP A 26 23.06 -11.94 -7.32
CA ASP A 26 23.14 -12.43 -8.71
C ASP A 26 21.94 -13.29 -9.11
N SER A 27 21.26 -13.88 -8.14
CA SER A 27 20.06 -14.70 -8.32
C SER A 27 19.20 -14.68 -7.06
N CYS A 28 17.93 -15.05 -7.20
CA CYS A 28 17.08 -15.29 -6.04
C CYS A 28 17.38 -16.65 -5.41
N PRO A 29 17.09 -16.84 -4.10
CA PRO A 29 17.19 -18.15 -3.46
C PRO A 29 16.32 -19.17 -4.18
N SER A 30 16.84 -20.38 -4.43
CA SER A 30 16.13 -21.42 -5.20
C SER A 30 14.83 -21.89 -4.55
N GLU A 31 14.70 -21.76 -3.22
CA GLU A 31 13.46 -22.05 -2.52
C GLU A 31 12.28 -21.17 -2.98
N TRP A 32 12.56 -19.98 -3.52
CA TRP A 32 11.54 -19.07 -4.05
C TRP A 32 10.93 -19.56 -5.37
N ASP A 33 11.64 -20.43 -6.10
CA ASP A 33 11.16 -20.97 -7.39
C ASP A 33 9.90 -21.84 -7.23
N ASN A 34 9.57 -22.27 -6.01
CA ASN A 34 8.38 -23.08 -5.71
C ASN A 34 7.13 -22.24 -5.37
N TYR A 35 7.26 -20.93 -5.26
CA TYR A 35 6.17 -20.05 -4.81
C TYR A 35 5.81 -19.05 -5.89
N ASP A 36 4.77 -19.32 -6.67
CA ASP A 36 4.28 -18.33 -7.63
C ASP A 36 3.71 -17.12 -6.87
N ARG A 37 4.50 -16.03 -6.83
CA ARG A 37 4.21 -14.80 -6.09
C ARG A 37 4.63 -13.60 -6.91
N GLN A 38 4.03 -13.51 -8.10
CA GLN A 38 4.22 -12.40 -8.99
C GLN A 38 3.75 -11.09 -8.35
N LEU A 39 4.30 -9.99 -8.84
CA LEU A 39 3.92 -8.66 -8.43
C LEU A 39 3.97 -7.69 -9.60
N CYS A 40 3.01 -6.78 -9.61
CA CYS A 40 2.94 -5.71 -10.59
C CYS A 40 3.58 -4.45 -10.04
N VAL A 41 4.66 -3.97 -10.66
CA VAL A 41 5.44 -2.81 -10.21
C VAL A 41 5.63 -1.85 -11.37
N ASP A 42 5.09 -0.64 -11.26
CA ASP A 42 5.14 0.38 -12.31
C ASP A 42 4.71 -0.15 -13.70
N GLY A 43 3.73 -1.05 -13.73
CA GLY A 43 3.23 -1.69 -14.97
C GLY A 43 4.09 -2.86 -15.48
N THR A 44 5.15 -3.24 -14.75
CA THR A 44 6.01 -4.39 -15.06
C THR A 44 5.78 -5.54 -14.09
N THR A 45 5.54 -6.73 -14.64
CA THR A 45 5.47 -7.97 -13.84
C THR A 45 6.87 -8.39 -13.42
N TYR A 46 7.06 -8.57 -12.12
CA TYR A 46 8.19 -9.29 -11.56
C TYR A 46 7.73 -10.67 -11.10
N ARG A 47 8.64 -11.65 -11.17
CA ARG A 47 8.37 -13.02 -10.74
C ARG A 47 8.23 -13.13 -9.23
N HIS A 48 9.10 -12.45 -8.48
CA HIS A 48 9.04 -12.32 -7.02
C HIS A 48 9.66 -10.99 -6.55
N GLU A 49 9.42 -10.61 -5.30
CA GLU A 49 10.00 -9.39 -4.71
C GLU A 49 11.52 -9.39 -4.72
N CYS A 50 12.15 -10.57 -4.65
CA CYS A 50 13.59 -10.69 -4.77
C CYS A 50 14.10 -10.12 -6.12
N ASP A 51 13.41 -10.39 -7.24
CA ASP A 51 13.81 -9.86 -8.54
C ASP A 51 13.65 -8.33 -8.60
N LEU A 52 12.61 -7.79 -7.94
CA LEU A 52 12.45 -6.34 -7.78
C LEU A 52 13.64 -5.75 -6.99
N TRP A 53 13.96 -6.30 -5.82
CA TRP A 53 15.01 -5.76 -4.97
C TRP A 53 16.39 -5.87 -5.61
N ARG A 54 16.66 -6.97 -6.32
CA ARG A 54 17.88 -7.15 -7.12
C ARG A 54 18.00 -6.08 -8.19
N ASN A 55 16.93 -5.84 -8.94
CA ASN A 55 16.93 -4.81 -9.97
C ASN A 55 17.11 -3.39 -9.38
N GLN A 56 16.43 -3.09 -8.28
CA GLN A 56 16.63 -1.83 -7.53
C GLN A 56 18.10 -1.66 -7.10
N CYS A 57 18.74 -2.73 -6.63
CA CYS A 57 20.16 -2.70 -6.28
C CYS A 57 21.05 -2.42 -7.49
N TYR A 58 20.84 -3.13 -8.61
CA TYR A 58 21.58 -2.89 -9.84
C TYR A 58 21.44 -1.45 -10.32
N CYS A 59 20.22 -0.92 -10.32
CA CYS A 59 19.96 0.45 -10.75
C CYS A 59 20.54 1.50 -9.81
N ARG A 60 20.49 1.26 -8.49
CA ARG A 60 21.11 2.14 -7.49
C ARG A 60 22.64 2.18 -7.59
N THR A 61 23.26 1.07 -7.95
CA THR A 61 24.73 0.94 -8.02
C THR A 61 25.30 1.23 -9.42
N GLY A 62 24.45 1.51 -10.41
CA GLY A 62 24.88 1.74 -11.79
C GLY A 62 25.38 0.47 -12.50
N ASP A 63 24.97 -0.70 -12.01
CA ASP A 63 25.29 -2.00 -12.62
C ASP A 63 24.65 -2.11 -14.02
N GLN A 64 25.38 -2.70 -14.97
CA GLN A 64 24.92 -2.86 -16.35
C GLN A 64 23.67 -3.74 -16.47
N ARG A 65 23.40 -4.59 -15.47
CA ARG A 65 22.21 -5.46 -15.39
C ARG A 65 20.93 -4.71 -15.02
N CYS A 66 21.03 -3.44 -14.59
CA CYS A 66 19.87 -2.60 -14.26
C CYS A 66 18.92 -2.54 -15.46
N GLY A 67 17.67 -2.97 -15.25
CA GLY A 67 16.68 -3.05 -16.31
C GLY A 67 17.11 -3.92 -17.48
N GLY A 68 17.81 -5.01 -17.23
CA GLY A 68 18.04 -6.04 -18.23
C GLY A 68 16.73 -6.75 -18.64
N GLU A 69 16.85 -7.66 -19.61
CA GLU A 69 15.72 -8.46 -20.13
C GLU A 69 15.01 -9.26 -19.03
N ALA A 70 15.77 -9.77 -18.05
CA ALA A 70 15.22 -10.47 -16.87
C ALA A 70 14.27 -9.61 -16.03
N PHE A 71 14.28 -8.29 -16.21
CA PHE A 71 13.40 -7.33 -15.53
C PHE A 71 12.49 -6.59 -16.52
N ASN A 72 12.24 -7.17 -17.70
CA ASN A 72 11.40 -6.58 -18.76
C ASN A 72 11.82 -5.14 -19.14
N ASN A 73 13.12 -4.85 -19.10
CA ASN A 73 13.68 -3.51 -19.33
C ASN A 73 13.26 -2.44 -18.30
N HIS A 74 12.53 -2.80 -17.25
CA HIS A 74 12.14 -1.85 -16.21
C HIS A 74 13.36 -1.49 -15.36
N ARG A 75 13.65 -0.19 -15.23
CA ARG A 75 14.72 0.33 -14.35
C ARG A 75 14.13 0.72 -12.99
N ALA A 76 13.87 -0.29 -12.15
CA ALA A 76 13.30 -0.06 -10.82
C ALA A 76 14.26 0.72 -9.92
N ASN A 77 13.71 1.53 -9.03
CA ASN A 77 14.47 2.29 -8.04
C ASN A 77 13.74 2.26 -6.68
N ASP A 78 14.29 2.94 -5.68
CA ASP A 78 13.72 2.95 -4.31
C ASP A 78 12.29 3.55 -4.27
N GLU A 79 11.86 4.22 -5.34
CA GLU A 79 10.54 4.84 -5.49
C GLU A 79 9.53 4.01 -6.29
N SER A 80 9.98 2.88 -6.85
CA SER A 80 9.11 1.94 -7.55
C SER A 80 8.06 1.37 -6.62
N VAL A 81 6.80 1.39 -7.06
CA VAL A 81 5.66 1.02 -6.21
C VAL A 81 5.11 -0.33 -6.62
N ILE A 82 5.08 -1.27 -5.66
CA ILE A 82 4.28 -2.48 -5.81
C ILE A 82 2.81 -2.07 -5.84
N LYS A 83 2.16 -2.27 -6.98
CA LYS A 83 0.75 -1.95 -7.17
C LYS A 83 -0.13 -3.03 -6.58
N TYR A 84 0.17 -4.30 -6.86
CA TYR A 84 -0.50 -5.47 -6.30
C TYR A 84 0.33 -6.76 -6.52
N PHE A 85 -0.06 -7.84 -5.84
CA PHE A 85 0.62 -9.14 -5.85
C PHE A 85 -0.04 -10.12 -6.82
N ASP A 86 0.14 -9.87 -8.12
CA ASP A 86 -0.25 -10.73 -9.24
C ASP A 86 0.48 -10.18 -10.50
N GLU A 87 0.36 -10.83 -11.65
CA GLU A 87 0.87 -10.30 -12.92
C GLU A 87 0.21 -8.94 -13.28
N CYS A 88 1.00 -8.04 -13.87
CA CYS A 88 0.48 -6.81 -14.44
C CYS A 88 -0.53 -7.13 -15.55
N ARG A 89 -1.74 -6.62 -15.40
CA ARG A 89 -2.84 -6.75 -16.36
C ARG A 89 -3.66 -5.48 -16.38
N ASP A 90 -4.33 -5.23 -17.51
CA ASP A 90 -5.25 -4.11 -17.62
C ASP A 90 -6.55 -4.42 -16.87
N LEU A 91 -6.70 -3.83 -15.68
CA LEU A 91 -7.88 -4.00 -14.83
C LEU A 91 -9.07 -3.15 -15.31
N SER A 92 -8.84 -2.15 -16.16
CA SER A 92 -9.91 -1.25 -16.61
C SER A 92 -10.96 -2.00 -17.43
N GLY A 93 -10.54 -2.97 -18.25
CA GLY A 93 -11.45 -3.86 -18.98
C GLY A 93 -12.20 -4.86 -18.11
N LEU A 94 -11.81 -5.04 -16.84
CA LEU A 94 -12.50 -5.91 -15.88
C LEU A 94 -13.47 -5.14 -14.97
N CYS A 95 -13.52 -3.81 -15.07
CA CYS A 95 -14.43 -2.98 -14.30
C CYS A 95 -15.62 -2.56 -15.16
N ASP A 96 -16.80 -3.08 -14.85
CA ASP A 96 -18.06 -2.51 -15.35
C ASP A 96 -18.44 -1.28 -14.52
N TRP A 97 -17.78 -0.15 -14.78
CA TRP A 97 -17.95 1.05 -13.97
C TRP A 97 -19.40 1.55 -13.96
N GLU A 98 -20.08 1.50 -15.10
CA GLU A 98 -21.46 2.00 -15.23
C GLU A 98 -22.42 1.30 -14.28
N GLN A 99 -22.26 -0.02 -14.11
CA GLN A 99 -23.09 -0.78 -13.17
C GLN A 99 -22.67 -0.60 -11.70
N GLN A 100 -21.42 -0.23 -11.43
CA GLN A 100 -20.87 -0.20 -10.08
C GLN A 100 -20.85 1.20 -9.46
N ALA A 101 -20.91 2.27 -10.27
CA ALA A 101 -20.68 3.67 -9.88
C ALA A 101 -21.47 4.08 -8.63
N ASP A 102 -22.78 3.81 -8.62
CA ASP A 102 -23.71 4.29 -7.58
C ASP A 102 -23.48 3.65 -6.20
N THR A 103 -22.82 2.48 -6.15
CA THR A 103 -22.63 1.72 -4.90
C THR A 103 -21.18 1.49 -4.53
N PHE A 104 -20.24 1.88 -5.40
CA PHE A 104 -18.82 1.61 -5.18
C PHE A 104 -18.27 2.35 -3.96
N ALA A 105 -18.52 3.66 -3.88
CA ALA A 105 -18.09 4.51 -2.76
C ALA A 105 -18.63 3.98 -1.42
N LEU A 106 -19.92 3.62 -1.39
CA LEU A 106 -20.57 3.05 -0.20
C LEU A 106 -19.90 1.73 0.23
N ARG A 107 -19.70 0.78 -0.69
CA ARG A 107 -19.08 -0.52 -0.38
C ARG A 107 -17.64 -0.36 0.10
N LEU A 108 -16.86 0.51 -0.55
CA LEU A 108 -15.49 0.80 -0.13
C LEU A 108 -15.47 1.47 1.26
N GLY A 109 -16.39 2.40 1.52
CA GLY A 109 -16.55 3.03 2.83
C GLY A 109 -16.95 2.04 3.93
N MET A 110 -17.85 1.10 3.62
CA MET A 110 -18.22 0.02 4.55
C MET A 110 -17.04 -0.90 4.84
N TRP A 111 -16.25 -1.25 3.82
CA TRP A 111 -15.02 -2.01 3.99
C TRP A 111 -14.01 -1.28 4.89
N PHE A 112 -13.82 0.03 4.68
CA PHE A 112 -13.00 0.87 5.55
C PHE A 112 -13.49 0.89 7.00
N GLN A 113 -14.80 0.95 7.21
CA GLN A 113 -15.39 0.90 8.55
C GLN A 113 -15.15 -0.44 9.23
N GLU A 114 -15.32 -1.55 8.52
CA GLU A 114 -15.06 -2.88 9.06
C GLU A 114 -13.56 -3.10 9.35
N LEU A 115 -12.69 -2.63 8.46
CA LEU A 115 -11.24 -2.69 8.67
C LEU A 115 -10.82 -1.87 9.90
N LEU A 116 -11.42 -0.69 10.10
CA LEU A 116 -11.19 0.11 11.29
C LEU A 116 -11.76 -0.55 12.56
N ARG A 117 -12.92 -1.20 12.47
CA ARG A 117 -13.51 -1.98 13.57
C ARG A 117 -12.59 -3.12 14.00
N GLN A 118 -11.99 -3.83 13.04
CA GLN A 118 -11.00 -4.88 13.32
C GLN A 118 -9.73 -4.32 13.95
N LYS A 119 -9.22 -3.18 13.44
CA LYS A 119 -8.06 -2.47 14.02
C LYS A 119 -8.34 -1.95 15.43
N TRP A 120 -9.58 -1.57 15.73
CA TRP A 120 -10.02 -1.04 17.02
C TRP A 120 -10.40 -2.13 18.04
N SER A 121 -10.91 -3.29 17.58
CA SER A 121 -11.36 -4.39 18.43
C SER A 121 -10.22 -5.13 19.16
N SER A 122 -9.00 -4.58 19.16
CA SER A 122 -7.86 -4.94 20.03
C SER A 122 -8.12 -4.67 21.53
N GLY A 123 -9.34 -4.86 22.02
CA GLY A 123 -9.62 -5.13 23.43
C GLY A 123 -9.16 -6.52 23.88
N SER A 124 -8.30 -7.19 23.10
CA SER A 124 -7.93 -8.61 23.20
C SER A 124 -6.62 -8.89 23.96
N GLY A 125 -5.88 -7.86 24.39
CA GLY A 125 -4.57 -8.05 25.04
C GLY A 125 -3.44 -8.46 24.10
N TYR A 126 -3.66 -8.39 22.78
CA TYR A 126 -2.59 -8.54 21.78
C TYR A 126 -2.07 -7.16 21.36
N PRO A 127 -0.74 -6.96 21.21
CA PRO A 127 -0.21 -5.74 20.62
C PRO A 127 -0.66 -5.63 19.16
N ASP A 128 -1.01 -4.42 18.72
CA ASP A 128 -1.39 -4.09 17.33
C ASP A 128 -0.25 -4.39 16.30
N ASP A 129 0.86 -4.99 16.73
CA ASP A 129 2.07 -5.24 15.93
C ASP A 129 1.91 -6.34 14.86
N GLU A 130 0.84 -7.14 14.90
CA GLU A 130 0.58 -8.22 13.94
C GLU A 130 -0.36 -7.82 12.78
N SER A 131 -0.76 -6.54 12.69
CA SER A 131 -1.54 -6.02 11.57
C SER A 131 -0.64 -5.52 10.43
N LEU A 132 -1.05 -5.71 9.17
CA LEU A 132 -0.45 -5.00 8.02
C LEU A 132 -0.59 -3.47 8.14
N LEU A 133 -1.43 -3.00 9.06
CA LEU A 133 -1.64 -1.60 9.39
C LEU A 133 -0.73 -1.19 10.55
N ARG A 134 -0.32 0.09 10.54
CA ARG A 134 0.52 0.62 11.62
C ARG A 134 -0.20 0.52 12.97
N PRO A 135 0.50 0.18 14.07
CA PRO A 135 -0.04 0.28 15.43
C PRO A 135 -0.65 1.66 15.69
N MET A 136 -1.85 1.71 16.29
CA MET A 136 -2.46 2.98 16.66
C MET A 136 -1.82 3.52 17.95
N ASP A 137 -1.44 4.79 17.96
CA ASP A 137 -1.07 5.48 19.20
C ASP A 137 -2.31 5.76 20.09
N SER A 138 -2.07 6.21 21.32
CA SER A 138 -3.14 6.45 22.30
C SER A 138 -4.15 7.51 21.86
N LYS A 139 -3.72 8.52 21.09
CA LYS A 139 -4.60 9.59 20.59
C LYS A 139 -5.48 9.08 19.46
N ALA A 140 -4.90 8.38 18.49
CA ALA A 140 -5.61 7.71 17.41
C ALA A 140 -6.64 6.73 17.99
N ARG A 141 -6.26 5.89 18.97
CA ARG A 141 -7.16 4.95 19.65
C ARG A 141 -8.35 5.65 20.32
N ALA A 142 -8.11 6.75 21.04
CA ALA A 142 -9.18 7.49 21.70
C ALA A 142 -10.16 8.10 20.68
N ALA A 143 -9.63 8.68 19.59
CA ALA A 143 -10.44 9.26 18.52
C ALA A 143 -11.27 8.20 17.79
N THR A 144 -10.66 7.06 17.43
CA THR A 144 -11.34 5.97 16.72
C THR A 144 -12.35 5.25 17.60
N THR A 145 -12.11 5.13 18.91
CA THR A 145 -13.10 4.58 19.87
C THR A 145 -14.41 5.34 19.84
N LYS A 146 -14.33 6.68 19.87
CA LYS A 146 -15.52 7.53 19.78
C LYS A 146 -16.24 7.34 18.44
N LEU A 147 -15.48 7.30 17.34
CA LEU A 147 -16.05 7.06 16.01
C LEU A 147 -16.78 5.72 15.93
N MET A 148 -16.14 4.62 16.34
CA MET A 148 -16.72 3.27 16.29
C MET A 148 -17.97 3.13 17.17
N SER A 149 -18.03 3.83 18.30
CA SER A 149 -19.24 3.85 19.14
C SER A 149 -20.45 4.51 18.47
N GLN A 150 -20.22 5.28 17.41
CA GLN A 150 -21.24 6.06 16.67
C GLN A 150 -21.52 5.48 15.27
N THR A 151 -20.83 4.41 14.87
CA THR A 151 -21.05 3.78 13.56
C THR A 151 -22.21 2.80 13.59
N SER A 152 -23.01 2.74 12.52
CA SER A 152 -24.02 1.70 12.29
C SER A 152 -23.60 0.80 11.13
N THR A 153 -24.20 -0.38 11.00
CA THR A 153 -23.97 -1.30 9.88
C THR A 153 -24.60 -0.84 8.57
N GLU A 154 -25.50 0.16 8.62
CA GLU A 154 -26.30 0.59 7.48
C GLU A 154 -25.77 1.85 6.80
N LYS A 155 -24.89 2.61 7.48
CA LYS A 155 -24.31 3.85 6.96
C LYS A 155 -22.84 3.97 7.33
N VAL A 156 -22.06 4.51 6.40
CA VAL A 156 -20.65 4.84 6.63
C VAL A 156 -20.58 6.16 7.36
N ASN A 157 -19.88 6.19 8.49
CA ASN A 157 -19.63 7.43 9.23
C ASN A 157 -18.55 8.27 8.52
N GLY A 158 -18.82 9.56 8.24
CA GLY A 158 -17.87 10.43 7.53
C GLY A 158 -16.50 10.55 8.19
N GLY A 159 -16.43 10.47 9.53
CA GLY A 159 -15.18 10.47 10.28
C GLY A 159 -14.29 9.24 10.03
N VAL A 160 -14.88 8.10 9.61
CA VAL A 160 -14.12 6.91 9.18
C VAL A 160 -13.38 7.20 7.87
N ILE A 161 -14.06 7.86 6.93
CA ILE A 161 -13.46 8.28 5.66
C ILE A 161 -12.32 9.27 5.92
N SER A 162 -12.50 10.20 6.88
CA SER A 162 -11.43 11.10 7.31
C SER A 162 -10.24 10.37 7.93
N TYR A 163 -10.49 9.39 8.80
CA TYR A 163 -9.43 8.58 9.42
C TYR A 163 -8.55 7.90 8.35
N TRP A 164 -9.17 7.26 7.35
CA TRP A 164 -8.43 6.56 6.31
C TRP A 164 -7.62 7.48 5.40
N PHE A 165 -8.13 8.68 5.10
CA PHE A 165 -7.32 9.71 4.45
C PHE A 165 -6.06 10.01 5.27
N CYS A 166 -6.21 10.25 6.57
CA CYS A 166 -5.11 10.64 7.44
C CYS A 166 -4.10 9.51 7.68
N GLU A 167 -4.57 8.26 7.72
CA GLU A 167 -3.73 7.07 7.83
C GLU A 167 -2.89 6.87 6.56
N MET A 168 -3.47 7.14 5.38
CA MET A 168 -2.75 7.04 4.10
C MET A 168 -1.83 8.24 3.85
N ASP A 169 -2.21 9.46 4.23
CA ASP A 169 -1.36 10.67 4.15
C ASP A 169 -0.28 10.64 5.25
N ARG A 170 0.64 9.68 5.16
CA ARG A 170 1.71 9.47 6.15
C ARG A 170 2.74 10.58 6.15
N ARG A 171 2.92 11.25 5.00
CA ARG A 171 3.87 12.34 4.81
C ARG A 171 3.31 13.70 5.23
N ASN A 172 2.04 13.76 5.66
CA ASN A 172 1.35 14.97 6.10
C ASN A 172 1.37 16.08 5.05
N LYS A 173 1.17 15.72 3.78
CA LYS A 173 1.19 16.68 2.66
C LYS A 173 -0.21 17.21 2.33
N GLY A 174 -1.25 16.74 3.00
CA GLY A 174 -2.65 17.16 2.76
C GLY A 174 -3.25 16.60 1.46
N SER A 175 -2.61 15.59 0.87
CA SER A 175 -3.07 14.91 -0.34
C SER A 175 -2.61 13.45 -0.35
N LEU A 176 -3.21 12.63 -1.20
CA LEU A 176 -2.82 11.24 -1.45
C LEU A 176 -2.29 11.13 -2.88
N ASP A 177 -1.08 10.59 -3.04
CA ASP A 177 -0.55 10.17 -4.34
C ASP A 177 -0.54 8.63 -4.46
N GLN A 178 -0.03 8.14 -5.58
CA GLN A 178 0.09 6.71 -5.85
C GLN A 178 0.82 5.93 -4.74
N ARG A 179 1.83 6.52 -4.07
CA ARG A 179 2.54 5.85 -2.98
C ARG A 179 1.69 5.77 -1.72
N ASP A 180 0.96 6.83 -1.41
CA ASP A 180 0.06 6.84 -0.25
C ASP A 180 -1.08 5.81 -0.42
N LEU A 181 -1.53 5.60 -1.67
CA LEU A 181 -2.57 4.64 -2.04
C LEU A 181 -2.04 3.22 -2.28
N SER A 182 -0.72 3.01 -2.30
CA SER A 182 -0.12 1.72 -2.66
C SER A 182 -0.61 0.56 -1.80
N LEU A 183 -0.75 0.75 -0.50
CA LEU A 183 -1.27 -0.28 0.41
C LEU A 183 -2.74 -0.60 0.13
N LEU A 184 -3.56 0.41 -0.20
CA LEU A 184 -4.95 0.20 -0.58
C LEU A 184 -5.04 -0.64 -1.87
N TYR A 185 -4.22 -0.30 -2.87
CA TYR A 185 -4.13 -1.07 -4.11
C TYR A 185 -3.65 -2.50 -3.86
N GLN A 186 -2.60 -2.70 -3.06
CA GLN A 186 -2.05 -4.03 -2.80
C GLN A 186 -3.04 -4.97 -2.09
N VAL A 187 -3.93 -4.43 -1.26
CA VAL A 187 -4.92 -5.23 -0.51
C VAL A 187 -6.16 -5.53 -1.34
N LEU A 188 -6.56 -4.63 -2.24
CA LEU A 188 -7.83 -4.75 -2.96
C LEU A 188 -7.68 -5.23 -4.40
N LEU A 189 -6.55 -4.96 -5.06
CA LEU A 189 -6.31 -5.39 -6.44
C LEU A 189 -5.63 -6.78 -6.46
N PRO A 190 -5.89 -7.58 -7.52
CA PRO A 190 -6.75 -7.28 -8.67
C PRO A 190 -8.25 -7.58 -8.44
N SER A 191 -8.62 -8.16 -7.30
CA SER A 191 -9.98 -8.62 -6.98
C SER A 191 -11.05 -7.53 -7.04
N ASN A 192 -10.67 -6.28 -6.80
CA ASN A 192 -11.54 -5.11 -6.90
C ASN A 192 -11.14 -4.24 -8.10
N SER A 193 -11.42 -4.72 -9.31
CA SER A 193 -11.03 -4.09 -10.58
C SER A 193 -11.48 -2.63 -10.73
N CYS A 194 -12.58 -2.23 -10.07
CA CYS A 194 -13.11 -0.87 -10.17
C CYS A 194 -12.44 0.16 -9.25
N LEU A 195 -11.52 -0.26 -8.36
CA LEU A 195 -10.86 0.65 -7.43
C LEU A 195 -10.08 1.76 -8.15
N GLU A 196 -9.35 1.43 -9.20
CA GLU A 196 -8.60 2.44 -9.96
C GLU A 196 -9.51 3.43 -10.67
N SER A 197 -10.60 2.94 -11.28
CA SER A 197 -11.61 3.77 -11.91
C SER A 197 -12.22 4.77 -10.92
N PHE A 198 -12.53 4.33 -9.69
CA PHE A 198 -13.01 5.20 -8.63
C PHE A 198 -11.95 6.25 -8.24
N ILE A 199 -10.75 5.82 -7.89
CA ILE A 199 -9.67 6.72 -7.45
C ILE A 199 -9.30 7.76 -8.51
N ASN A 200 -9.23 7.36 -9.78
CA ASN A 200 -8.93 8.28 -10.89
C ASN A 200 -10.02 9.33 -11.07
N ARG A 201 -11.28 9.02 -10.78
CA ARG A 201 -12.39 9.98 -10.81
C ARG A 201 -12.38 10.94 -9.62
N CYS A 202 -11.77 10.56 -8.51
CA CYS A 202 -11.57 11.44 -7.36
C CYS A 202 -10.46 12.48 -7.57
N SER A 203 -9.54 12.22 -8.51
CA SER A 203 -8.35 13.03 -8.71
C SER A 203 -8.49 13.95 -9.91
N SER A 204 -8.21 15.25 -9.73
CA SER A 204 -8.13 16.21 -10.86
C SER A 204 -6.72 16.41 -11.39
N SER A 205 -5.69 15.99 -10.64
CA SER A 205 -4.28 16.36 -10.92
C SER A 205 -3.28 15.26 -10.54
N GLY A 206 -3.69 13.99 -10.54
CA GLY A 206 -2.84 12.85 -10.15
C GLY A 206 -2.65 12.66 -8.64
N SER A 207 -3.15 13.59 -7.82
CA SER A 207 -3.23 13.48 -6.36
C SER A 207 -4.64 13.81 -5.87
N ILE A 208 -5.08 13.19 -4.77
CA ILE A 208 -6.38 13.43 -4.16
C ILE A 208 -6.21 14.28 -2.90
N SER A 209 -6.72 15.51 -2.90
CA SER A 209 -6.79 16.36 -1.69
C SER A 209 -7.81 15.84 -0.67
N PHE A 210 -7.74 16.36 0.56
CA PHE A 210 -8.71 16.03 1.61
C PHE A 210 -10.17 16.23 1.14
N ASP A 211 -10.48 17.37 0.52
CA ASP A 211 -11.85 17.64 0.06
C ASP A 211 -12.27 16.74 -1.09
N GLN A 212 -11.37 16.46 -2.04
CA GLN A 212 -11.65 15.55 -3.15
C GLN A 212 -11.97 14.13 -2.66
N TRP A 213 -11.20 13.64 -1.67
CA TRP A 213 -11.45 12.35 -1.04
C TRP A 213 -12.85 12.31 -0.43
N HIS A 214 -13.20 13.27 0.41
CA HIS A 214 -14.52 13.31 1.07
C HIS A 214 -15.67 13.49 0.08
N ASN A 215 -15.50 14.32 -0.95
CA ASN A 215 -16.50 14.50 -1.99
C ASN A 215 -16.75 13.19 -2.76
N CYS A 216 -15.70 12.38 -2.99
CA CYS A 216 -15.84 11.08 -3.64
C CYS A 216 -16.63 10.04 -2.83
N PHE A 217 -16.64 10.17 -1.51
CA PHE A 217 -17.45 9.36 -0.60
C PHE A 217 -18.74 10.06 -0.18
N GLU A 218 -19.08 11.20 -0.81
CA GLU A 218 -20.28 11.99 -0.52
C GLU A 218 -20.39 12.41 0.96
N VAL A 219 -19.26 12.65 1.62
CA VAL A 219 -19.21 13.01 3.04
C VAL A 219 -19.51 14.50 3.23
N PRO A 220 -20.58 14.86 3.99
CA PRO A 220 -20.91 16.25 4.32
C PRO A 220 -19.79 16.95 5.08
N GLN A 221 -19.66 18.27 4.94
CA GLN A 221 -18.55 19.03 5.52
C GLN A 221 -18.51 18.95 7.05
N GLU A 222 -19.66 18.92 7.69
CA GLU A 222 -19.86 18.82 9.14
C GLU A 222 -19.43 17.46 9.72
N GLU A 223 -19.33 16.42 8.91
CA GLU A 223 -18.87 15.10 9.32
C GLU A 223 -17.36 14.89 9.13
N ARG A 224 -16.67 15.82 8.45
CA ARG A 224 -15.24 15.72 8.15
C ARG A 224 -14.41 16.02 9.39
N ILE A 225 -13.40 15.19 9.63
CA ILE A 225 -12.51 15.31 10.80
C ILE A 225 -11.07 15.52 10.33
N GLU A 226 -10.49 16.67 10.69
CA GLU A 226 -9.10 17.01 10.37
C GLU A 226 -8.08 16.02 10.96
N CYS A 227 -6.97 15.79 10.24
CA CYS A 227 -5.94 14.82 10.64
C CYS A 227 -5.28 15.11 11.98
N SER A 228 -5.28 16.36 12.43
CA SER A 228 -4.78 16.76 13.76
C SER A 228 -5.55 16.13 14.93
N ARG A 229 -6.73 15.55 14.68
CA ARG A 229 -7.51 14.80 15.67
C ARG A 229 -7.05 13.35 15.82
N PHE A 230 -6.36 12.80 14.84
CA PHE A 230 -5.89 11.41 14.82
C PHE A 230 -4.38 11.27 15.09
N LYS A 231 -3.59 12.33 14.88
CA LYS A 231 -2.12 12.36 15.02
C LYS A 231 -1.69 13.25 16.18
#